data_AF-A0A933B7U9-F1
#
_entry.id   AF-A0A933B7U9-F1
#
_cell.length_a   1.000
_cell.length_b   1.000
_cell.length_c   1.000
_cell.angle_alpha   90.00
_cell.angle_beta   90.00
_cell.angle_gamma   90.00
#
_symmetry.space_group_name_H-M   'P 1'
#
loop_
_entity.id
_entity.type
_entity.pdbx_description
1 polymer ?
#
loop_
_entity_poly.entity_id
_entity_poly.type
_entity_poly.pdbx_seq_one_letter_code
_entity_poly.pdbx_strand_id
1 'polypeptide(L)'
;AKVVNFGVLYGMGPVRLARELNLSRALAAAFIEEYRRTLAGVAAYLDQVLDLARSRGYAETILKRRRPLPALHSDEGARRSEAERAAVNTPIQGSAADLIKVAMVRIDALMRERSGFGSRMILQVHDELLFETDEDERESLTALVREVMEHALPLRVPLRVNVGRGRSWAEAHA
;
A
#
# COMPACT_ATOMS: atom_id res chain seq x y z
N ALA A 1 2.57 -15.60 8.33
CA ALA A 1 3.23 -14.30 8.60
C ALA A 1 2.36 -13.08 8.23
N LYS A 2 1.88 -12.93 6.99
CA LYS A 2 1.12 -11.74 6.53
C LYS A 2 -0.12 -11.41 7.38
N VAL A 3 -0.98 -12.40 7.65
CA VAL A 3 -2.21 -12.19 8.43
C VAL A 3 -1.90 -11.72 9.86
N VAL A 4 -0.83 -12.22 10.47
CA VAL A 4 -0.38 -11.82 11.81
C VAL A 4 0.23 -10.43 11.80
N ASN A 5 1.15 -10.13 10.87
CA ASN A 5 1.80 -8.83 10.78
C ASN A 5 0.77 -7.72 10.56
N PHE A 6 -0.11 -7.88 9.56
CA PHE A 6 -1.14 -6.90 9.29
C PHE A 6 -2.20 -6.93 10.41
N GLY A 7 -2.73 -8.11 10.77
CA GLY A 7 -3.77 -8.24 11.80
C GLY A 7 -3.39 -7.57 13.12
N VAL A 8 -2.25 -7.94 13.70
CA VAL A 8 -1.81 -7.43 15.02
C VAL A 8 -1.55 -5.92 14.98
N LEU A 9 -0.98 -5.40 13.89
CA LEU A 9 -0.75 -3.96 13.74
C LEU A 9 -2.05 -3.18 13.54
N TYR A 10 -3.01 -3.71 12.78
CA TYR A 10 -4.31 -3.07 12.51
C TYR A 10 -5.37 -3.38 13.58
N GLY A 11 -4.96 -3.71 14.82
CA GLY A 11 -5.86 -3.79 15.98
C GLY A 11 -6.56 -5.14 16.18
N MET A 12 -6.02 -6.24 15.64
CA MET A 12 -6.50 -7.58 15.96
C MET A 12 -6.30 -7.88 17.46
N GLY A 13 -7.41 -8.04 18.17
CA GLY A 13 -7.37 -8.39 19.59
C GLY A 13 -6.92 -9.84 19.86
N PRO A 14 -6.51 -10.16 21.11
CA PRO A 14 -5.99 -11.47 21.50
C PRO A 14 -6.93 -12.65 21.19
N VAL A 15 -8.25 -12.43 21.24
CA VAL A 15 -9.25 -13.47 20.95
C VAL A 15 -9.22 -13.90 19.49
N ARG A 16 -9.16 -12.93 18.57
CA ARG A 16 -9.11 -13.23 17.14
C ARG A 16 -7.78 -13.87 16.76
N LEU A 17 -6.68 -13.36 17.32
CA LEU A 17 -5.35 -13.92 17.08
C LEU A 17 -5.23 -15.36 17.62
N ALA A 18 -5.74 -15.62 18.82
CA ALA A 18 -5.78 -16.96 19.41
C ALA A 18 -6.50 -17.96 18.49
N ARG A 19 -7.62 -17.55 17.89
CA ARG A 19 -8.38 -18.39 16.94
C ARG A 19 -7.63 -18.64 15.64
N GLU A 20 -7.04 -17.60 15.05
CA GLU A 20 -6.34 -17.72 13.76
C GLU A 20 -5.04 -18.53 13.86
N LEU A 21 -4.36 -18.49 15.02
CA LEU A 21 -3.10 -19.21 15.26
C LEU A 21 -3.26 -20.48 16.09
N ASN A 22 -4.47 -20.83 16.50
CA ASN A 22 -4.77 -21.94 17.40
C ASN A 22 -3.91 -21.90 18.69
N LEU A 23 -3.87 -20.73 19.35
CA LEU A 23 -3.12 -20.47 20.58
C LEU A 23 -4.05 -20.19 21.76
N SER A 24 -3.53 -20.27 22.98
CA SER A 24 -4.26 -19.76 24.15
C SER A 24 -4.40 -18.24 24.09
N ARG A 25 -5.47 -17.70 24.69
CA ARG A 25 -5.68 -16.24 24.78
C ARG A 25 -4.52 -15.52 25.48
N ALA A 26 -3.94 -16.14 26.51
CA ALA A 26 -2.80 -15.60 27.25
C ALA A 26 -1.55 -15.49 26.36
N LEU A 27 -1.26 -16.55 25.60
CA LEU A 27 -0.12 -16.55 24.67
C LEU A 27 -0.33 -15.55 23.53
N ALA A 28 -1.55 -15.44 23.00
CA ALA A 28 -1.88 -14.45 21.98
C ALA A 28 -1.73 -13.00 22.50
N ALA A 29 -2.12 -12.73 23.75
CA ALA A 29 -1.93 -11.42 24.37
C ALA A 29 -0.44 -11.08 24.55
N ALA A 30 0.34 -12.03 25.08
CA ALA A 30 1.79 -11.87 25.21
C ALA A 30 2.47 -11.65 23.85
N PHE A 31 2.03 -12.38 22.82
CA PHE A 31 2.53 -12.20 21.46
C PHE A 31 2.25 -10.79 20.92
N ILE A 32 1.02 -10.27 21.09
CA ILE A 32 0.67 -8.91 20.65
C ILE A 32 1.55 -7.87 21.34
N GLU A 33 1.76 -8.01 22.66
CA GLU A 33 2.57 -7.10 23.44
C GLU A 33 4.03 -7.11 22.98
N GLU A 34 4.62 -8.29 22.87
CA GLU A 34 5.99 -8.47 22.39
C GLU A 34 6.17 -7.90 20.97
N TYR A 35 5.16 -8.10 20.12
CA TYR A 35 5.17 -7.60 18.75
C TYR A 35 5.09 -6.08 18.69
N ARG A 36 4.23 -5.44 19.52
CA ARG A 36 4.17 -3.97 19.66
C ARG A 36 5.48 -3.42 20.21
N ARG A 37 6.11 -4.10 21.17
CA ARG A 37 7.42 -3.72 21.71
C ARG A 37 8.51 -3.76 20.65
N THR A 38 8.56 -4.86 19.88
CA THR A 38 9.55 -5.04 18.81
C THR A 38 9.37 -4.00 17.69
N LEU A 39 8.13 -3.67 17.34
CA LEU A 39 7.79 -2.70 16.29
C LEU A 39 7.23 -1.40 16.88
N ALA A 40 7.86 -0.88 17.95
CA ALA A 40 7.36 0.27 18.70
C ALA A 40 7.11 1.51 17.82
N GLY A 41 7.98 1.77 16.84
CA GLY A 41 7.81 2.88 15.90
C GLY A 41 6.56 2.73 15.01
N VAL A 42 6.22 1.50 14.61
CA VAL A 42 5.00 1.24 13.83
C VAL A 42 3.78 1.40 14.73
N ALA A 43 3.79 0.83 15.93
CA ALA A 43 2.69 0.96 16.88
C ALA A 43 2.39 2.44 17.19
N ALA A 44 3.42 3.22 17.51
CA ALA A 44 3.30 4.66 17.76
C ALA A 44 2.75 5.42 16.55
N TYR A 45 3.17 5.07 15.33
CA TYR A 45 2.65 5.69 14.11
C TYR A 45 1.15 5.40 13.90
N LEU A 46 0.70 4.15 14.11
CA LEU A 46 -0.72 3.80 13.92
C LEU A 46 -1.62 4.47 14.98
N ASP A 47 -1.15 4.54 16.23
CA ASP A 47 -1.84 5.27 17.29
C ASP A 47 -1.97 6.77 16.93
N GLN A 48 -0.87 7.40 16.48
CA GLN A 48 -0.87 8.80 16.01
C GLN A 48 -1.82 9.05 14.84
N VAL A 49 -1.84 8.16 13.84
CA VAL A 49 -2.75 8.25 12.70
C VAL A 49 -4.20 8.23 13.15
N LEU A 50 -4.53 7.33 14.09
CA LEU A 50 -5.88 7.19 14.59
C LEU A 50 -6.34 8.42 15.37
N ASP A 51 -5.48 8.94 16.26
CA ASP A 51 -5.78 10.14 17.05
C ASP A 51 -5.94 11.39 16.14
N LEU A 52 -5.11 11.49 15.11
CA LEU A 52 -5.22 12.54 14.12
C LEU A 52 -6.53 12.43 13.32
N ALA A 53 -6.93 11.21 12.94
CA ALA A 53 -8.18 11.00 12.23
C ALA A 53 -9.39 11.32 13.09
N ARG A 54 -9.38 10.97 14.39
CA ARG A 54 -10.43 11.31 15.35
C ARG A 54 -10.53 12.82 15.56
N SER A 55 -9.41 13.53 15.69
CA SER A 55 -9.44 14.99 15.88
C SER A 55 -9.91 15.75 14.63
N ARG A 56 -9.59 15.25 13.42
CA ARG A 56 -9.93 15.91 12.16
C ARG A 56 -11.24 15.45 11.52
N GLY A 57 -11.73 14.27 11.90
CA GLY A 57 -12.87 13.61 11.27
C GLY A 57 -12.56 12.93 9.93
N TYR A 58 -11.29 12.82 9.53
CA TYR A 58 -10.86 12.20 8.28
C TYR A 58 -9.42 11.67 8.34
N ALA A 59 -9.10 10.71 7.48
CA ALA A 59 -7.72 10.24 7.27
C ALA A 59 -7.10 10.84 6.00
N GLU A 60 -5.77 10.92 5.92
CA GLU A 60 -5.03 11.50 4.79
C GLU A 60 -3.93 10.56 4.26
N THR A 61 -3.72 10.58 2.95
CA THR A 61 -2.55 9.95 2.31
C THR A 61 -1.31 10.85 2.36
N ILE A 62 -0.16 10.35 1.91
CA ILE A 62 1.09 11.13 1.80
C ILE A 62 0.90 12.36 0.90
N LEU A 63 0.12 12.25 -0.18
CA LEU A 63 -0.23 13.37 -1.06
C LEU A 63 -1.48 14.15 -0.59
N LYS A 64 -1.87 14.00 0.67
CA LYS A 64 -2.96 14.75 1.33
C LYS A 64 -4.35 14.51 0.74
N ARG A 65 -4.57 13.41 0.01
CA ARG A 65 -5.93 13.00 -0.35
C ARG A 65 -6.69 12.59 0.92
N ARG A 66 -7.88 13.16 1.11
CA ARG A 66 -8.69 12.96 2.31
C ARG A 66 -9.73 11.87 2.14
N ARG A 67 -9.97 11.10 3.20
CA ARG A 67 -11.13 10.20 3.35
C ARG A 67 -11.92 10.62 4.58
N PRO A 68 -13.10 11.23 4.43
CA PRO A 68 -14.01 11.52 5.54
C PRO A 68 -14.43 10.25 6.27
N LEU A 69 -14.45 10.30 7.60
CA LEU A 69 -14.79 9.16 8.46
C LEU A 69 -15.71 9.62 9.60
N PRO A 70 -16.97 10.03 9.30
CA PRO A 70 -17.89 10.56 10.31
C PRO A 70 -18.21 9.57 11.42
N ALA A 71 -18.13 8.27 11.13
CA ALA A 71 -18.40 7.20 12.10
C ALA A 71 -17.32 7.06 13.19
N LEU A 72 -16.20 7.79 13.12
CA LEU A 72 -15.20 7.82 14.21
C LEU A 72 -15.78 8.32 15.55
N HIS A 73 -16.87 9.10 15.51
CA HIS A 73 -17.59 9.59 16.69
C HIS A 73 -18.94 8.90 16.89
N SER A 74 -19.21 7.81 16.17
CA SER A 74 -20.47 7.08 16.34
C SER A 74 -20.51 6.41 17.71
N ASP A 75 -21.66 6.45 18.40
CA ASP A 75 -21.88 5.69 19.64
C ASP A 75 -21.94 4.18 19.37
N GLU A 76 -22.34 3.78 18.16
CA GLU A 76 -22.38 2.39 17.72
C GLU A 76 -20.96 1.84 17.57
N GLY A 77 -20.55 1.01 18.54
CA GLY A 77 -19.19 0.49 18.63
C GLY A 77 -18.71 -0.25 17.37
N ALA A 78 -19.61 -0.94 16.66
CA ALA A 78 -19.28 -1.64 15.42
C ALA A 78 -18.89 -0.67 14.29
N ARG A 79 -19.70 0.38 14.07
CA ARG A 79 -19.43 1.43 13.07
C ARG A 79 -18.18 2.22 13.40
N ARG A 80 -17.99 2.56 14.68
CA ARG A 80 -16.78 3.24 15.15
C ARG A 80 -15.55 2.39 14.86
N SER A 81 -15.56 1.12 15.25
CA SER A 81 -14.43 0.21 15.01
C SER A 81 -14.10 0.04 13.52
N GLU A 82 -15.11 0.03 12.64
CA GLU A 82 -14.89 0.02 11.19
C GLU A 82 -14.24 1.31 10.68
N ALA A 83 -14.70 2.46 11.18
CA ALA A 83 -14.11 3.75 10.84
C ALA A 83 -12.66 3.86 11.32
N GLU A 84 -12.33 3.33 12.50
CA GLU A 84 -10.96 3.29 13.02
C GLU A 84 -10.05 2.42 12.13
N ARG A 85 -10.52 1.23 11.71
CA ARG A 85 -9.78 0.39 10.75
C ARG A 85 -9.56 1.13 9.43
N ALA A 86 -10.59 1.80 8.93
CA ALA A 86 -10.50 2.59 7.71
C ALA A 86 -9.51 3.77 7.86
N ALA A 87 -9.47 4.42 9.03
CA ALA A 87 -8.54 5.50 9.33
C ALA A 87 -7.09 5.04 9.25
N VAL A 88 -6.77 3.89 9.83
CA VAL A 88 -5.42 3.35 9.84
C VAL A 88 -5.01 2.80 8.46
N ASN A 89 -5.93 2.18 7.72
CA ASN A 89 -5.65 1.63 6.39
C ASN A 89 -5.46 2.71 5.31
N THR A 90 -6.16 3.84 5.43
CA THR A 90 -6.20 4.86 4.37
C THR A 90 -4.83 5.47 4.05
N PRO A 91 -4.01 5.89 5.03
CA PRO A 91 -2.67 6.39 4.76
C PRO A 91 -1.77 5.36 4.09
N ILE A 92 -1.97 4.06 4.34
CA ILE A 92 -1.13 3.00 3.75
C ILE A 92 -1.58 2.69 2.32
N GLN A 93 -2.80 2.18 2.16
CA GLN A 93 -3.32 1.78 0.85
C GLN A 93 -3.52 2.97 -0.09
N GLY A 94 -4.02 4.08 0.45
CA GLY A 94 -4.23 5.29 -0.32
C GLY A 94 -2.92 5.90 -0.81
N SER A 95 -1.85 5.86 -0.02
CA SER A 95 -0.55 6.38 -0.47
C SER A 95 0.12 5.46 -1.50
N ALA A 96 -0.06 4.14 -1.40
CA ALA A 96 0.36 3.22 -2.47
C ALA A 96 -0.39 3.52 -3.78
N ALA A 97 -1.70 3.78 -3.70
CA ALA A 97 -2.49 4.20 -4.85
C ALA A 97 -2.08 5.57 -5.40
N ASP A 98 -1.61 6.48 -4.56
CA ASP A 98 -1.05 7.76 -5.01
C ASP A 98 0.24 7.57 -5.79
N LEU A 99 1.15 6.77 -5.23
CA LEU A 99 2.46 6.50 -5.80
C LEU A 99 2.33 5.89 -7.20
N ILE A 100 1.54 4.83 -7.35
CA ILE A 100 1.38 4.17 -8.65
C ILE A 100 0.75 5.10 -9.68
N LYS A 101 -0.23 5.93 -9.29
CA LYS A 101 -0.87 6.90 -10.19
C LYS A 101 0.10 7.99 -10.63
N VAL A 102 0.95 8.49 -9.73
CA VAL A 102 2.00 9.45 -10.09
C VAL A 102 2.98 8.80 -11.08
N ALA A 103 3.39 7.56 -10.84
CA ALA A 103 4.26 6.83 -11.77
C ALA A 103 3.59 6.68 -13.15
N MET A 104 2.32 6.25 -13.19
CA MET A 104 1.57 6.07 -14.43
C MET A 104 1.51 7.34 -15.27
N VAL A 105 1.13 8.47 -14.67
CA VAL A 105 1.03 9.76 -15.38
C VAL A 105 2.38 10.22 -15.90
N ARG A 106 3.46 10.03 -15.13
CA ARG A 106 4.82 10.40 -15.55
C ARG A 106 5.34 9.52 -16.68
N ILE A 107 5.15 8.21 -16.57
CA ILE A 107 5.53 7.25 -17.62
C ILE A 107 4.84 7.62 -18.93
N ASP A 108 3.52 7.80 -18.88
CA ASP A 108 2.73 8.12 -20.06
C ASP A 108 3.14 9.46 -20.69
N ALA A 109 3.41 10.49 -19.89
CA ALA A 109 3.94 11.76 -20.40
C ALA A 109 5.30 11.57 -21.12
N LEU A 110 6.25 10.86 -20.49
CA LEU A 110 7.58 10.63 -21.05
C LEU A 110 7.56 9.74 -22.31
N MET A 111 6.65 8.77 -22.37
CA MET A 111 6.44 7.95 -23.57
C MET A 111 5.89 8.81 -24.72
N ARG A 112 4.95 9.71 -24.45
CA ARG A 112 4.37 10.62 -25.46
C ARG A 112 5.37 11.65 -25.99
N GLU A 113 6.38 12.03 -25.22
CA GLU A 113 7.47 12.91 -25.65
C GLU A 113 8.46 12.23 -26.59
N ARG A 114 8.55 10.90 -26.57
CA ARG A 114 9.46 10.13 -27.45
C ARG A 114 8.82 9.92 -28.81
N SER A 115 9.36 10.59 -29.83
CA SER A 115 8.95 10.38 -31.21
C SER A 115 9.14 8.92 -31.62
N GLY A 116 8.09 8.31 -32.17
CA GLY A 116 8.15 6.95 -32.70
C GLY A 116 8.03 5.82 -31.65
N PHE A 117 7.70 6.14 -30.39
CA PHE A 117 7.52 5.13 -29.34
C PHE A 117 6.15 4.44 -29.50
N GLY A 118 6.16 3.18 -29.94
CA GLY A 118 4.97 2.36 -30.21
C GLY A 118 4.41 1.64 -28.98
N SER A 119 5.23 1.45 -27.94
CA SER A 119 4.89 0.80 -26.68
C SER A 119 3.67 1.42 -25.98
N ARG A 120 2.90 0.61 -25.25
CA ARG A 120 1.67 1.02 -24.57
C ARG A 120 1.55 0.41 -23.18
N MET A 121 1.11 1.21 -22.21
CA MET A 121 0.63 0.70 -20.94
C MET A 121 -0.78 0.13 -21.12
N ILE A 122 -0.96 -1.17 -20.89
CA ILE A 122 -2.22 -1.87 -21.18
C ILE A 122 -3.08 -2.04 -19.94
N LEU A 123 -2.47 -2.43 -18.81
CA LEU A 123 -3.18 -2.71 -17.56
C LEU A 123 -2.43 -2.17 -16.35
N GLN A 124 -3.20 -1.87 -15.30
CA GLN A 124 -2.69 -1.68 -13.95
C GLN A 124 -3.44 -2.63 -13.02
N VAL A 125 -2.70 -3.40 -12.23
CA VAL A 125 -3.26 -4.36 -11.27
C VAL A 125 -2.53 -4.19 -9.94
N HIS A 126 -3.19 -3.53 -8.99
CA HIS A 126 -2.61 -3.19 -7.69
C HIS A 126 -1.28 -2.41 -7.80
N ASP A 127 -0.15 -3.05 -7.61
CA ASP A 127 1.20 -2.50 -7.67
C ASP A 127 1.94 -2.83 -8.98
N GLU A 128 1.27 -3.50 -9.92
CA GLU A 128 1.83 -3.92 -11.21
C GLU A 128 1.31 -3.05 -12.37
N LEU A 129 2.22 -2.72 -13.29
CA LEU A 129 1.90 -2.09 -14.57
C LEU A 129 2.32 -3.04 -15.70
N LEU A 130 1.38 -3.37 -16.58
CA LEU A 130 1.61 -4.23 -17.73
C LEU A 130 1.74 -3.38 -19.00
N PHE A 131 2.77 -3.66 -19.78
CA PHE A 131 3.04 -2.98 -21.04
C PHE A 131 3.10 -3.96 -22.21
N GLU A 132 2.64 -3.51 -23.36
CA GLU A 132 2.90 -4.11 -24.67
C GLU A 132 3.99 -3.27 -25.35
N THR A 133 5.01 -3.94 -25.91
CA THR A 133 6.20 -3.29 -26.48
C THR A 133 6.74 -4.11 -27.63
N ASP A 134 7.31 -3.44 -28.62
CA ASP A 134 8.14 -4.07 -29.64
C ASP A 134 9.52 -4.43 -29.07
N GLU A 135 10.20 -5.42 -29.67
CA GLU A 135 11.50 -5.92 -29.20
C GLU A 135 12.57 -4.82 -29.19
N ASP A 136 12.55 -3.94 -30.20
CA ASP A 136 13.51 -2.85 -30.37
C ASP A 136 13.34 -1.73 -29.31
N GLU A 137 12.16 -1.62 -28.70
CA GLU A 137 11.87 -0.62 -27.67
C GLU A 137 12.04 -1.15 -26.24
N ARG A 138 12.07 -2.48 -26.09
CA ARG A 138 11.96 -3.20 -24.81
C ARG A 138 12.93 -2.71 -23.74
N GLU A 139 14.21 -2.55 -24.07
CA GLU A 139 15.21 -2.10 -23.08
C GLU A 139 15.02 -0.61 -22.73
N SER A 140 14.69 0.23 -23.71
CA SER A 140 14.42 1.64 -23.44
C SER A 140 13.15 1.84 -22.60
N LEU A 141 12.09 1.09 -22.88
CA LEU A 141 10.86 1.10 -22.08
C LEU A 141 11.15 0.63 -20.66
N THR A 142 11.87 -0.48 -20.51
CA THR A 142 12.23 -1.04 -19.21
C THR A 142 12.98 -0.02 -18.35
N ALA A 143 14.01 0.63 -18.92
CA ALA A 143 14.80 1.63 -18.21
C ALA A 143 13.94 2.83 -17.79
N LEU A 144 13.09 3.34 -18.69
CA LEU A 144 12.18 4.46 -18.42
C LEU A 144 11.18 4.11 -17.31
N VAL A 145 10.50 2.97 -17.41
CA VAL A 145 9.48 2.54 -16.45
C VAL A 145 10.10 2.32 -15.08
N ARG A 146 11.23 1.61 -15.00
CA ARG A 146 11.95 1.37 -13.74
C ARG A 146 12.33 2.69 -13.08
N GLU A 147 13.00 3.58 -13.81
CA GLU A 147 13.46 4.87 -13.28
C GLU A 147 12.29 5.69 -12.71
N VAL A 148 11.19 5.78 -13.45
CA VAL A 148 10.04 6.58 -13.03
C VAL A 148 9.31 5.96 -11.83
N MET A 149 9.14 4.64 -11.82
CA MET A 149 8.47 3.94 -10.71
C MET A 149 9.30 3.96 -9.43
N GLU A 150 10.63 3.79 -9.51
CA GLU A 150 11.53 3.83 -8.35
C GLU A 150 11.62 5.24 -7.73
N HIS A 151 11.39 6.29 -8.53
CA HIS A 151 11.44 7.69 -8.12
C HIS A 151 10.07 8.41 -8.16
N ALA A 152 8.98 7.65 -8.11
CA ALA A 152 7.62 8.21 -8.22
C ALA A 152 7.35 9.26 -7.14
N LEU A 153 7.83 9.03 -5.92
CA LEU A 153 7.74 9.96 -4.78
C LEU A 153 9.02 9.94 -3.94
N PRO A 154 9.40 11.06 -3.30
CA PRO A 154 10.52 11.09 -2.38
C PRO A 154 10.18 10.35 -1.09
N LEU A 155 10.73 9.15 -0.92
CA LEU A 155 10.52 8.29 0.24
C LEU A 155 11.82 8.10 1.02
N ARG A 156 11.70 7.85 2.33
CA ARG A 156 12.85 7.56 3.20
C ARG A 156 13.48 6.18 2.91
N VAL A 157 12.72 5.29 2.30
CA VAL A 157 13.16 3.96 1.89
C VAL A 157 13.01 3.89 0.37
N PRO A 158 14.06 3.46 -0.36
CA PRO A 158 14.00 3.36 -1.81
C PRO A 158 12.96 2.32 -2.25
N LEU A 159 12.26 2.62 -3.33
CA LEU A 159 11.39 1.66 -4.00
C LEU A 159 12.24 0.80 -4.93
N ARG A 160 11.88 -0.46 -5.05
CA ARG A 160 12.51 -1.39 -5.99
C ARG A 160 11.46 -1.90 -6.95
N VAL A 161 11.77 -1.88 -8.24
CA VAL A 161 10.88 -2.37 -9.30
C VAL A 161 11.46 -3.62 -9.92
N ASN A 162 10.73 -4.72 -9.82
CA ASN A 162 11.04 -5.95 -10.54
C ASN A 162 10.38 -5.88 -11.92
N VAL A 163 11.08 -6.37 -12.93
CA VAL A 163 10.61 -6.37 -14.31
C VAL A 163 10.71 -7.79 -14.82
N GLY A 164 9.57 -8.38 -15.17
CA GLY A 164 9.49 -9.62 -15.92
C GLY A 164 9.05 -9.37 -17.36
N ARG A 165 9.30 -10.34 -18.24
CA ARG A 165 9.11 -10.22 -19.70
C ARG A 165 8.61 -11.55 -20.22
N GLY A 166 7.69 -11.53 -21.18
CA GLY A 166 7.12 -12.75 -21.74
C GLY A 166 6.18 -12.45 -22.90
N ARG A 167 5.82 -13.48 -23.66
CA ARG A 167 4.82 -13.38 -24.75
C ARG A 167 3.39 -13.45 -24.22
N SER A 168 3.25 -13.83 -22.96
CA SER A 168 2.01 -13.82 -22.21
C SER A 168 2.23 -13.15 -20.86
N TRP A 169 1.16 -12.65 -20.25
CA TRP A 169 1.25 -12.06 -18.91
C TRP A 169 1.72 -13.09 -17.87
N ALA A 170 1.32 -14.36 -18.01
CA ALA A 170 1.79 -15.43 -17.13
C ALA A 170 3.31 -15.63 -17.18
N GLU A 171 3.92 -15.57 -18.37
CA GLU A 171 5.38 -15.63 -18.52
C GLU A 171 6.07 -14.38 -17.94
N ALA A 172 5.48 -13.20 -18.13
CA ALA A 172 6.04 -11.96 -17.62
C ALA A 172 5.92 -11.82 -16.09
N HIS A 173 5.02 -12.56 -15.45
CA HIS A 173 4.79 -12.51 -14.00
C HIS A 173 5.53 -13.61 -13.21
N ALA A 174 6.05 -14.63 -13.89
CA ALA A 174 6.78 -15.76 -13.30
C ALA A 174 8.16 -15.35 -12.77
#